data_AF-A0A0C9VE43-F1
#
_entry.id   AF-A0A0C9VE43-F1
#
_cell.length_a   1.000
_cell.length_b   1.000
_cell.length_c   1.000
_cell.angle_alpha   90.00
_cell.angle_beta   90.00
_cell.angle_gamma   90.00
#
_symmetry.space_group_name_H-M   'P 1'
#
loop_
_entity.id
_entity.type
_entity.pdbx_description
1 polymer ?
#
loop_
_entity_poly.entity_id
_entity_poly.type
_entity_poly.pdbx_seq_one_letter_code
_entity_poly.pdbx_strand_id
1 'polypeptide(L)'
;MSAAADKTCKLCHKNPRYTDGTGQATSLYCSNACAKRAGAPLPNPDGLVKRSKDLDLSQLLAQEAQLERAKDDPIEPQSIISLVKGGLWKIESKEGTTDVFLTRKYNNEEIRVNFNMAELDPFEPDEDSDEEDNVDNQRDVAPQGGDEESDDEIEQEPIECRISIAKPRGGALLIDSYAWGNKLSILKISYITDARLVSEDSAEADKKILASGVGPEFEGLPKRIKEEFGRYLEDRGIDSTLAQAINDFIKYKTQKEAMGWFEAVGAFVAT
;
A
#
# COMPACT_ATOMS: atom_id res chain seq x y z
N MET A 1 16.04 -36.06 -29.22
CA MET A 1 16.12 -36.29 -27.76
C MET A 1 17.39 -35.63 -27.26
N SER A 2 17.31 -34.35 -26.89
CA SER A 2 18.45 -33.65 -26.29
C SER A 2 18.42 -33.94 -24.79
N ALA A 3 19.49 -34.55 -24.26
CA ALA A 3 19.60 -34.80 -22.83
C ALA A 3 19.46 -33.47 -22.08
N ALA A 4 18.57 -33.41 -21.07
CA ALA A 4 18.53 -32.30 -20.14
C ALA A 4 19.92 -32.17 -19.51
N ALA A 5 20.61 -31.07 -19.77
CA ALA A 5 21.92 -30.83 -19.18
C ALA A 5 21.78 -30.78 -17.66
N ASP A 6 22.56 -31.58 -16.95
CA ASP A 6 22.63 -31.58 -15.49
C ASP A 6 22.92 -30.16 -14.99
N LYS A 7 21.91 -29.55 -14.35
CA LYS A 7 21.95 -28.17 -13.83
C LYS A 7 22.65 -28.08 -12.47
N THR A 8 23.21 -29.18 -11.95
CA THR A 8 23.91 -29.20 -10.67
C THR A 8 25.39 -28.85 -10.81
N CYS A 9 26.02 -28.44 -9.70
CA CYS A 9 27.45 -28.16 -9.64
C CYS A 9 28.26 -29.40 -10.03
N LYS A 10 29.12 -29.29 -11.04
CA LYS A 10 29.95 -30.41 -11.52
C LYS A 10 30.94 -30.99 -10.50
N LEU A 11 31.20 -30.28 -9.40
CA LEU A 11 32.15 -30.73 -8.38
C LEU A 11 31.48 -31.37 -7.16
N CYS A 12 30.36 -30.81 -6.70
CA CYS A 12 29.72 -31.23 -5.45
C CYS A 12 28.26 -31.65 -5.62
N HIS A 13 27.75 -31.62 -6.86
CA HIS A 13 26.38 -31.98 -7.24
C HIS A 13 25.27 -31.20 -6.51
N LYS A 14 25.62 -30.11 -5.81
CA LYS A 14 24.66 -29.17 -5.22
C LYS A 14 24.18 -28.18 -6.28
N ASN A 15 22.97 -27.67 -6.09
CA ASN A 15 22.44 -26.63 -6.96
C ASN A 15 23.33 -25.37 -6.96
N PRO A 16 23.57 -24.73 -8.12
CA PRO A 16 24.34 -23.50 -8.23
C PRO A 16 23.73 -22.38 -7.37
N ARG A 17 24.58 -21.56 -6.73
CA ARG A 17 24.14 -20.44 -5.89
C ARG A 17 23.80 -19.16 -6.67
N TYR A 18 24.21 -19.09 -7.92
CA TYR A 18 24.07 -17.91 -8.77
C TYR A 18 23.32 -18.25 -10.06
N THR A 19 22.51 -17.31 -10.55
CA THR A 19 21.78 -17.35 -11.82
C THR A 19 22.15 -16.14 -12.68
N ASP A 20 21.76 -16.14 -13.96
CA ASP A 20 21.90 -14.98 -14.86
C ASP A 20 20.78 -13.93 -14.76
N GLY A 21 19.97 -14.00 -13.70
CA GLY A 21 18.79 -13.14 -13.56
C GLY A 21 17.54 -13.64 -14.29
N THR A 22 17.63 -14.64 -15.17
CA THR A 22 16.45 -15.28 -15.82
C THR A 22 15.99 -16.55 -15.10
N GLY A 23 16.55 -16.82 -13.92
CA GLY A 23 16.37 -18.08 -13.19
C GLY A 23 17.22 -19.23 -13.72
N GLN A 24 17.94 -19.05 -14.84
CA GLN A 24 18.83 -20.08 -15.37
C GLN A 24 20.21 -20.04 -14.70
N ALA A 25 20.72 -21.22 -14.35
CA ALA A 25 22.05 -21.36 -13.79
C ALA A 25 23.12 -21.19 -14.88
N THR A 26 23.93 -20.15 -14.77
CA THR A 26 25.00 -19.84 -15.74
C THR A 26 26.39 -20.20 -15.27
N SER A 27 26.55 -20.59 -14.00
CA SER A 27 27.79 -21.18 -13.49
C SER A 27 27.66 -22.69 -13.29
N LEU A 28 28.57 -23.45 -13.90
CA LEU A 28 28.75 -24.90 -13.71
C LEU A 28 29.17 -25.30 -12.28
N TYR A 29 29.49 -24.30 -11.43
CA TYR A 29 29.96 -24.50 -10.06
C TYR A 29 29.17 -23.65 -9.07
N CYS A 30 28.82 -24.23 -7.92
CA CYS A 30 27.98 -23.56 -6.92
C CYS A 30 28.68 -22.45 -6.10
N SER A 31 30.00 -22.31 -6.19
CA SER A 31 30.76 -21.28 -5.48
C SER A 31 32.17 -21.10 -6.04
N ASN A 32 32.83 -19.99 -5.69
CA ASN A 32 34.25 -19.75 -5.99
C ASN A 32 35.16 -20.87 -5.45
N ALA A 33 34.79 -21.48 -4.33
CA ALA A 33 35.54 -22.62 -3.78
C ALA A 33 35.45 -23.86 -4.69
N CYS A 34 34.26 -24.13 -5.27
CA CYS A 34 34.10 -25.24 -6.21
C CYS A 34 34.78 -24.96 -7.55
N ALA A 35 34.64 -23.75 -8.09
CA ALA A 35 35.32 -23.35 -9.32
C ALA A 35 36.85 -23.46 -9.18
N LYS A 36 37.41 -22.95 -8.06
CA LYS A 36 38.84 -23.02 -7.76
C LYS A 36 39.35 -24.45 -7.60
N ARG A 37 38.61 -25.32 -6.91
CA ARG A 37 38.97 -26.74 -6.75
C ARG A 37 38.93 -27.52 -8.08
N ALA A 38 38.05 -27.13 -8.99
CA ALA A 38 37.93 -27.74 -10.29
C ALA A 38 38.89 -27.15 -11.35
N GLY A 39 39.72 -26.17 -11.00
CA GLY A 39 40.60 -25.48 -11.94
C GLY A 39 39.85 -24.69 -13.02
N ALA A 40 38.57 -24.39 -12.79
CA ALA A 40 37.74 -23.61 -13.69
C ALA A 40 37.99 -22.12 -13.50
N PRO A 41 37.78 -21.28 -14.54
CA PRO A 41 37.74 -19.84 -14.34
C PRO A 41 36.73 -19.51 -13.25
N LEU A 42 37.12 -18.61 -12.33
CA LEU A 42 36.19 -18.10 -11.34
C LEU A 42 34.99 -17.50 -12.08
N PRO A 43 33.76 -17.77 -11.64
CA PRO A 43 32.61 -17.09 -12.23
C PRO A 43 32.84 -15.59 -12.10
N ASN A 44 32.77 -14.85 -13.21
CA ASN A 44 32.77 -13.40 -13.15
C ASN A 44 31.44 -13.00 -12.50
N PRO A 45 31.44 -12.38 -11.31
CA PRO A 45 30.19 -12.00 -10.66
C PRO A 45 29.45 -10.90 -11.45
N ASP A 46 30.10 -10.22 -12.39
CA ASP A 46 29.43 -9.25 -13.26
C ASP A 46 28.35 -9.96 -14.09
N GLY A 47 27.09 -9.73 -13.72
CA GLY A 47 25.90 -10.30 -14.36
C GLY A 47 25.33 -11.55 -13.67
N LEU A 48 25.90 -12.01 -12.55
CA LEU A 48 25.39 -13.14 -11.78
C LEU A 48 24.68 -12.69 -10.51
N VAL A 49 23.43 -13.12 -10.31
CA VAL A 49 22.61 -12.80 -9.13
C VAL A 49 22.54 -14.03 -8.22
N LYS A 50 22.66 -13.85 -6.90
CA LYS A 50 22.42 -14.95 -5.95
C LYS A 50 20.95 -15.39 -6.03
N ARG A 51 20.67 -16.68 -5.83
CA ARG A 51 19.28 -17.13 -5.67
C ARG A 51 18.68 -16.56 -4.38
N SER A 52 17.39 -16.27 -4.40
CA SER A 52 16.64 -15.78 -3.22
C SER A 52 16.90 -16.62 -1.96
N LYS A 53 16.82 -17.95 -2.04
CA LYS A 53 17.11 -18.85 -0.90
C LYS A 53 18.55 -18.86 -0.36
N ASP A 54 19.50 -18.26 -1.08
CA ASP A 54 20.89 -18.11 -0.64
C ASP A 54 21.18 -16.68 -0.13
N LEU A 55 20.18 -15.80 -0.13
CA LEU A 55 20.25 -14.46 0.43
C LEU A 55 20.06 -14.50 1.96
N ASP A 56 20.76 -13.62 2.66
CA ASP A 56 20.44 -13.30 4.06
C ASP A 56 19.30 -12.27 4.13
N LEU A 57 18.74 -12.05 5.32
CA LEU A 57 17.61 -11.13 5.51
C LEU A 57 17.89 -9.72 4.97
N SER A 58 19.10 -9.19 5.16
CA SER A 58 19.47 -7.86 4.66
C SER A 58 19.46 -7.80 3.13
N GLN A 59 19.90 -8.88 2.48
CA GLN A 59 19.92 -9.00 1.02
C GLN A 59 18.52 -9.21 0.44
N LEU A 60 17.66 -9.98 1.13
CA LEU A 60 16.25 -10.15 0.74
C LEU A 60 15.50 -8.82 0.80
N LEU A 61 15.59 -8.09 1.92
CA LEU A 61 14.94 -6.79 2.07
C LEU A 61 15.43 -5.77 1.02
N ALA A 62 16.72 -5.79 0.70
CA ALA A 62 17.29 -4.94 -0.34
C ALA A 62 16.80 -5.33 -1.75
N GLN A 63 16.54 -6.61 -1.99
CA GLN A 63 15.95 -7.10 -3.24
C GLN A 63 14.49 -6.65 -3.35
N GLU A 64 13.67 -6.85 -2.31
CA GLU A 64 12.26 -6.42 -2.32
C GLU A 64 12.11 -4.90 -2.48
N ALA A 65 12.93 -4.11 -1.78
CA ALA A 65 12.96 -2.65 -1.98
C ALA A 65 13.27 -2.24 -3.43
N GLN A 66 14.07 -3.02 -4.16
CA GLN A 66 14.36 -2.77 -5.57
C GLN A 66 13.20 -3.19 -6.47
N LEU A 67 12.55 -4.31 -6.18
CA LEU A 67 11.38 -4.77 -6.91
C LEU A 67 10.22 -3.76 -6.78
N GLU A 68 9.94 -3.28 -5.57
CA GLU A 68 8.89 -2.27 -5.36
C GLU A 68 9.17 -0.95 -6.09
N ARG A 69 10.43 -0.48 -6.10
CA ARG A 69 10.81 0.69 -6.92
C ARG A 69 10.64 0.45 -8.42
N ALA A 70 10.81 -0.79 -8.87
CA ALA A 70 10.70 -1.14 -10.27
C ALA A 70 9.24 -1.30 -10.73
N LYS A 71 8.29 -1.54 -9.81
CA LYS A 71 6.85 -1.65 -10.11
C LYS A 71 6.22 -0.30 -10.50
N ASP A 72 6.70 0.79 -9.92
CA ASP A 72 6.59 2.19 -10.37
C ASP A 72 7.04 3.05 -9.18
N ASP A 73 7.91 4.03 -9.39
CA ASP A 73 8.22 5.00 -8.33
C ASP A 73 6.90 5.70 -7.93
N PRO A 74 6.54 5.74 -6.63
CA PRO A 74 5.26 6.32 -6.22
C PRO A 74 5.23 7.80 -6.62
N ILE A 75 4.38 8.14 -7.59
CA ILE A 75 4.13 9.50 -8.05
C ILE A 75 2.89 10.01 -7.31
N GLU A 76 3.00 11.22 -6.76
CA GLU A 76 1.87 11.85 -6.09
C GLU A 76 0.68 12.02 -7.07
N PRO A 77 -0.53 11.53 -6.71
CA PRO A 77 -1.65 11.49 -7.65
C PRO A 77 -2.11 12.84 -8.16
N GLN A 78 -2.50 12.92 -9.44
CA GLN A 78 -3.02 14.17 -10.02
C GLN A 78 -4.34 14.63 -9.38
N SER A 79 -5.14 13.69 -8.86
CA SER A 79 -6.38 13.97 -8.14
C SER A 79 -6.12 14.83 -6.89
N ILE A 80 -5.14 14.43 -6.06
CA ILE A 80 -4.79 15.20 -4.86
C ILE A 80 -4.12 16.53 -5.22
N ILE A 81 -3.22 16.55 -6.21
CA ILE A 81 -2.55 17.76 -6.67
C ILE A 81 -3.60 18.79 -7.14
N SER A 82 -4.58 18.35 -7.92
CA SER A 82 -5.64 19.21 -8.42
C SER A 82 -6.55 19.71 -7.30
N LEU A 83 -6.88 18.85 -6.33
CA LEU A 83 -7.71 19.19 -5.18
C LEU A 83 -7.08 20.30 -4.32
N VAL A 84 -5.77 20.23 -4.08
CA VAL A 84 -5.05 21.22 -3.25
C VAL A 84 -4.60 22.47 -4.03
N LYS A 85 -4.40 22.35 -5.36
CA LYS A 85 -3.98 23.48 -6.22
C LYS A 85 -4.93 24.66 -6.19
N GLY A 86 -6.22 24.42 -5.97
CA GLY A 86 -7.23 25.46 -5.80
C GLY A 86 -7.10 26.27 -4.49
N GLY A 87 -6.26 25.82 -3.55
CA GLY A 87 -6.05 26.46 -2.24
C GLY A 87 -7.23 26.33 -1.27
N LEU A 88 -8.29 25.62 -1.66
CA LEU A 88 -9.45 25.35 -0.80
C LEU A 88 -9.13 24.25 0.21
N TRP A 89 -8.50 23.18 -0.26
CA TRP A 89 -8.05 22.06 0.56
C TRP A 89 -6.55 22.17 0.83
N LYS A 90 -6.17 21.80 2.05
CA LYS A 90 -4.78 21.58 2.46
C LYS A 90 -4.65 20.13 2.91
N ILE A 91 -3.63 19.45 2.41
CA ILE A 91 -3.26 18.10 2.86
C ILE A 91 -2.10 18.17 3.86
N GLU A 92 -2.16 17.32 4.88
CA GLU A 92 -1.08 17.05 5.83
C GLU A 92 -0.89 15.54 5.96
N SER A 93 0.31 15.05 5.63
CA SER A 93 0.73 13.67 5.84
C SER A 93 2.22 13.66 6.17
N LYS A 94 2.63 12.79 7.10
CA LYS A 94 4.02 12.64 7.52
C LYS A 94 4.52 11.23 7.20
N GLU A 95 5.74 11.13 6.69
CA GLU A 95 6.41 9.84 6.47
C GLU A 95 6.56 9.07 7.80
N GLY A 96 6.35 7.75 7.75
CA GLY A 96 6.37 6.87 8.92
C GLY A 96 5.14 7.01 9.82
N THR A 97 4.07 7.64 9.35
CA THR A 97 2.78 7.74 10.06
C THR A 97 1.65 7.30 9.16
N THR A 98 0.55 6.80 9.73
CA THR A 98 -0.59 6.29 8.96
C THR A 98 -1.64 7.37 8.66
N ASP A 99 -1.79 8.36 9.54
CA ASP A 99 -2.81 9.40 9.42
C ASP A 99 -2.54 10.37 8.27
N VAL A 100 -3.64 10.76 7.61
CA VAL A 100 -3.67 11.81 6.58
C VAL A 100 -4.83 12.76 6.89
N PHE A 101 -4.57 14.05 6.81
CA PHE A 101 -5.57 15.08 7.08
C PHE A 101 -5.78 15.98 5.87
N LEU A 102 -7.02 16.08 5.42
CA LEU A 102 -7.45 17.14 4.51
C LEU A 102 -8.25 18.17 5.30
N THR A 103 -7.86 19.44 5.20
CA THR A 103 -8.51 20.55 5.90
C THR A 103 -8.94 21.64 4.93
N ARG A 104 -10.10 22.25 5.20
CA ARG A 104 -10.58 23.43 4.48
C ARG A 104 -11.45 24.31 5.37
N LYS A 105 -11.66 25.55 4.93
CA LYS A 105 -12.67 26.43 5.50
C LYS A 105 -13.85 26.58 4.53
N TYR A 106 -15.06 26.61 5.07
CA TYR A 106 -16.27 26.90 4.31
C TYR A 106 -17.13 27.89 5.08
N ASN A 107 -17.18 29.14 4.62
CA ASN A 107 -17.79 30.25 5.38
C ASN A 107 -17.20 30.37 6.80
N ASN A 108 -18.01 30.09 7.82
CA ASN A 108 -17.63 30.09 9.23
C ASN A 108 -17.39 28.68 9.80
N GLU A 109 -17.27 27.67 8.94
CA GLU A 109 -17.03 26.28 9.32
C GLU A 109 -15.59 25.88 9.03
N GLU A 110 -15.03 25.09 9.94
CA GLU A 110 -13.78 24.37 9.75
C GLU A 110 -14.09 22.91 9.47
N ILE A 111 -13.55 22.42 8.36
CA ILE A 111 -13.79 21.07 7.87
C ILE A 111 -12.49 20.30 7.90
N ARG A 112 -12.53 19.10 8.46
CA ARG A 112 -11.41 18.19 8.52
C ARG A 112 -11.85 16.80 8.09
N VAL A 113 -11.05 16.16 7.26
CA VAL A 113 -11.21 14.77 6.84
C VAL A 113 -9.96 14.04 7.30
N ASN A 114 -10.11 13.10 8.22
CA ASN A 114 -9.07 12.15 8.60
C ASN A 114 -9.35 10.81 7.89
N PHE A 115 -8.35 10.27 7.24
CA PHE A 115 -8.31 8.91 6.72
C PHE A 115 -6.89 8.36 6.92
N ASN A 116 -6.75 7.04 7.01
CA ASN A 116 -5.45 6.42 7.29
C ASN A 116 -5.30 5.08 6.56
N MET A 117 -4.08 4.56 6.59
CA MET A 117 -3.70 3.28 5.99
C MET A 117 -3.46 2.16 7.02
N ALA A 118 -3.92 2.32 8.27
CA ALA A 118 -3.52 1.42 9.35
C ALA A 118 -4.09 -0.01 9.21
N GLU A 119 -5.23 -0.14 8.53
CA GLU A 119 -5.88 -1.43 8.27
C GLU A 119 -5.52 -2.03 6.91
N LEU A 120 -4.75 -1.30 6.09
CA LEU A 120 -4.35 -1.75 4.76
C LEU A 120 -3.03 -2.51 4.84
N ASP A 121 -3.03 -3.74 4.36
CA ASP A 121 -1.80 -4.50 4.16
C ASP A 121 -1.23 -4.17 2.76
N PRO A 122 -0.04 -3.55 2.64
CA PRO A 122 0.60 -3.33 1.34
C PRO A 122 1.07 -4.64 0.69
N PHE A 123 1.10 -5.75 1.43
CA PHE A 123 1.62 -7.02 0.97
C PHE A 123 0.47 -7.99 0.74
N GLU A 124 0.30 -8.42 -0.50
CA GLU A 124 -0.54 -9.57 -0.78
C GLU A 124 0.21 -10.84 -0.32
N PRO A 125 -0.45 -11.75 0.40
CA PRO A 125 0.17 -13.01 0.74
C PRO A 125 0.41 -13.81 -0.54
N ASP A 126 1.68 -14.15 -0.82
CA ASP A 126 2.03 -15.05 -1.90
C ASP A 126 1.33 -16.41 -1.69
N GLU A 127 0.21 -16.66 -2.37
CA GLU A 127 -0.50 -17.95 -2.28
C GLU A 127 0.36 -19.13 -2.79
N ASP A 128 1.44 -18.85 -3.52
CA ASP A 128 2.31 -19.83 -4.17
C ASP A 128 3.66 -20.08 -3.44
N SER A 129 3.94 -19.46 -2.30
CA SER A 129 5.28 -19.55 -1.68
C SER A 129 5.64 -20.91 -1.06
N ASP A 130 4.68 -21.85 -0.99
CA ASP A 130 4.85 -23.15 -0.32
C ASP A 130 4.86 -24.39 -1.28
N GLU A 131 4.81 -24.23 -2.61
CA GLU A 131 4.73 -25.37 -3.54
C GLU A 131 5.98 -25.67 -4.40
N GLU A 132 7.19 -25.18 -4.09
CA GLU A 132 8.42 -25.57 -4.82
C GLU A 132 9.28 -26.64 -4.12
N ASP A 133 8.67 -27.61 -3.43
CA ASP A 133 9.41 -28.77 -2.89
C ASP A 133 8.84 -30.15 -3.29
N ASN A 134 8.03 -30.27 -4.34
CA ASN A 134 7.77 -31.57 -5.00
C ASN A 134 7.20 -31.45 -6.42
N VAL A 135 8.03 -31.53 -7.48
CA VAL A 135 7.75 -32.35 -8.68
C VAL A 135 8.99 -32.49 -9.58
N ASP A 136 9.71 -33.59 -9.37
CA ASP A 136 10.45 -34.26 -10.45
C ASP A 136 9.43 -34.96 -11.36
N ASN A 137 9.03 -34.34 -12.48
CA ASN A 137 8.85 -34.95 -13.81
C ASN A 137 7.92 -34.15 -14.75
N GLN A 138 8.51 -33.69 -15.86
CA GLN A 138 7.95 -33.54 -17.22
C GLN A 138 6.43 -33.59 -17.40
N ARG A 139 5.87 -32.50 -17.96
CA ARG A 139 4.96 -32.54 -19.12
C ARG A 139 5.00 -31.21 -19.88
N ASP A 140 4.76 -31.34 -21.17
CA ASP A 140 5.13 -30.43 -22.24
C ASP A 140 4.44 -29.06 -22.20
N VAL A 141 5.22 -28.02 -22.49
CA VAL A 141 4.73 -26.68 -22.82
C VAL A 141 4.24 -26.71 -24.27
N ALA A 142 2.94 -26.46 -24.48
CA ALA A 142 2.42 -26.00 -25.76
C ALA A 142 2.23 -24.47 -25.68
N PRO A 143 2.57 -23.69 -26.73
CA PRO A 143 2.49 -22.25 -26.67
C PRO A 143 1.06 -21.79 -27.01
N GLN A 144 0.38 -21.20 -26.03
CA GLN A 144 -0.69 -20.23 -26.22
C GLN A 144 -0.30 -19.07 -25.28
N GLY A 145 -0.01 -17.86 -25.72
CA GLY A 145 -0.70 -17.12 -26.78
C GLY A 145 -1.97 -16.55 -26.18
N GLY A 146 -1.81 -15.54 -25.34
CA GLY A 146 -2.87 -14.79 -24.69
C GLY A 146 -2.23 -13.69 -23.87
N ASP A 147 -2.32 -12.46 -24.38
CA ASP A 147 -2.04 -11.25 -23.63
C ASP A 147 -3.04 -11.20 -22.47
N GLU A 148 -2.62 -11.64 -21.29
CA GLU A 148 -3.26 -11.28 -20.03
C GLU A 148 -2.33 -10.24 -19.41
N GLU A 149 -2.57 -8.97 -19.77
CA GLU A 149 -2.37 -7.90 -18.79
C GLU A 149 -3.23 -8.33 -17.59
N SER A 150 -2.62 -9.00 -16.62
CA SER A 150 -3.18 -9.05 -15.28
C SER A 150 -3.13 -7.60 -14.82
N ASP A 151 -4.23 -6.91 -15.09
CA ASP A 151 -4.59 -5.71 -14.36
C ASP A 151 -4.81 -6.22 -12.93
N ASP A 152 -3.71 -6.36 -12.19
CA ASP A 152 -3.68 -6.53 -10.75
C ASP A 152 -4.20 -5.20 -10.16
N GLU A 153 -5.45 -4.86 -10.49
CA GLU A 153 -6.25 -3.86 -9.80
C GLU A 153 -6.45 -4.44 -8.40
N ILE A 154 -5.52 -4.12 -7.51
CA ILE A 154 -5.65 -4.24 -6.06
C ILE A 154 -7.13 -4.02 -5.74
N GLU A 155 -7.83 -5.05 -5.27
CA GLU A 155 -9.24 -4.95 -4.90
C GLU A 155 -9.33 -3.78 -3.93
N GLN A 156 -9.93 -2.66 -4.37
CA GLN A 156 -9.89 -1.44 -3.58
C GLN A 156 -10.67 -1.67 -2.31
N GLU A 157 -10.00 -1.80 -1.17
CA GLU A 157 -10.65 -1.87 0.12
C GLU A 157 -11.28 -0.52 0.48
N PRO A 158 -12.46 -0.50 1.12
CA PRO A 158 -13.06 0.74 1.60
C PRO A 158 -12.15 1.45 2.61
N ILE A 159 -11.83 2.71 2.35
CA ILE A 159 -10.99 3.51 3.25
C ILE A 159 -11.86 4.21 4.28
N GLU A 160 -11.70 3.87 5.55
CA GLU A 160 -12.39 4.58 6.62
C GLU A 160 -12.00 6.05 6.67
N CYS A 161 -13.03 6.90 6.76
CA CYS A 161 -12.92 8.35 6.75
C CYS A 161 -13.75 8.93 7.89
N ARG A 162 -13.11 9.76 8.72
CA ARG A 162 -13.77 10.57 9.74
C ARG A 162 -13.79 12.02 9.28
N ILE A 163 -14.98 12.55 9.03
CA ILE A 163 -15.18 13.93 8.62
C ILE A 163 -15.74 14.72 9.80
N SER A 164 -15.13 15.86 10.12
CA SER A 164 -15.67 16.81 11.08
C SER A 164 -15.98 18.15 10.44
N ILE A 165 -17.10 18.76 10.86
CA ILE A 165 -17.54 20.09 10.43
C ILE A 165 -17.83 20.90 11.69
N ALA A 166 -16.89 21.74 12.09
CA ALA A 166 -16.92 22.50 13.33
C ALA A 166 -17.37 23.95 13.10
N LYS A 167 -18.23 24.46 13.99
CA LYS A 167 -18.64 25.87 14.03
C LYS A 167 -18.10 26.52 15.30
N PRO A 168 -17.59 27.78 15.24
CA PRO A 168 -17.03 28.48 16.39
C PRO A 168 -17.94 28.57 17.63
N ARG A 169 -19.27 28.52 17.45
CA ARG A 169 -20.26 28.64 18.54
C ARG A 169 -21.42 27.64 18.44
N GLY A 170 -21.25 26.56 17.68
CA GLY A 170 -22.36 25.67 17.29
C GLY A 170 -22.07 24.19 17.38
N GLY A 171 -21.05 23.78 18.13
CA GLY A 171 -20.58 22.39 18.16
C GLY A 171 -19.95 21.97 16.83
N ALA A 172 -19.85 20.65 16.65
CA ALA A 172 -19.36 20.03 15.43
C ALA A 172 -20.25 18.85 15.02
N LEU A 173 -20.40 18.66 13.72
CA LEU A 173 -20.83 17.37 13.18
C LEU A 173 -19.61 16.47 13.04
N LEU A 174 -19.77 15.21 13.42
CA LEU A 174 -18.81 14.15 13.18
C LEU A 174 -19.48 13.08 12.33
N ILE A 175 -18.87 12.73 11.22
CA ILE A 175 -19.42 11.85 10.21
C ILE A 175 -18.42 10.72 10.03
N ASP A 176 -18.82 9.52 10.45
CA ASP A 176 -18.07 8.31 10.16
C ASP A 176 -18.53 7.81 8.80
N SER A 177 -17.57 7.50 7.93
CA SER A 177 -17.81 7.19 6.52
C SER A 177 -16.71 6.28 5.98
N TYR A 178 -16.91 5.74 4.79
CA TYR A 178 -15.84 5.15 4.01
C TYR A 178 -15.83 5.75 2.60
N ALA A 179 -14.64 5.87 2.02
CA ALA A 179 -14.43 6.17 0.62
C ALA A 179 -14.15 4.85 -0.13
N TRP A 180 -14.83 4.62 -1.24
CA TRP A 180 -14.60 3.45 -2.09
C TRP A 180 -14.82 3.85 -3.56
N GLY A 181 -13.77 3.74 -4.37
CA GLY A 181 -13.72 4.31 -5.71
C GLY A 181 -14.01 5.82 -5.68
N ASN A 182 -15.03 6.25 -6.41
CA ASN A 182 -15.45 7.66 -6.48
C ASN A 182 -16.61 8.01 -5.54
N LYS A 183 -16.94 7.14 -4.57
CA LYS A 183 -18.09 7.32 -3.69
C LYS A 183 -17.66 7.44 -2.23
N LEU A 184 -18.25 8.43 -1.55
CA LEU A 184 -18.20 8.53 -0.10
C LEU A 184 -19.53 8.07 0.50
N SER A 185 -19.49 7.05 1.35
CA SER A 185 -20.67 6.47 1.98
C SER A 185 -20.68 6.79 3.47
N ILE A 186 -21.75 7.41 3.94
CA ILE A 186 -21.91 7.78 5.35
C ILE A 186 -22.42 6.57 6.14
N LEU A 187 -21.71 6.23 7.21
CA LEU A 187 -22.11 5.21 8.17
C LEU A 187 -22.95 5.84 9.28
N LYS A 188 -22.42 6.89 9.91
CA LYS A 188 -23.00 7.48 11.11
C LYS A 188 -22.81 8.99 11.13
N ILE A 189 -23.78 9.70 11.72
CA ILE A 189 -23.68 11.16 11.94
C ILE A 189 -23.89 11.43 13.43
N SER A 190 -22.86 11.94 14.09
CA SER A 190 -22.86 12.32 15.50
C SER A 190 -22.76 13.84 15.66
N TYR A 191 -23.34 14.37 16.73
CA TYR A 191 -23.18 15.78 17.10
C TYR A 191 -22.31 15.91 18.35
N ILE A 192 -21.26 16.72 18.25
CA ILE A 192 -20.31 16.99 19.32
C ILE A 192 -20.54 18.42 19.83
N THR A 193 -20.90 18.56 21.10
CA THR A 193 -21.17 19.87 21.70
C THR A 193 -19.91 20.73 21.79
N ASP A 194 -18.77 20.15 22.18
CA ASP A 194 -17.48 20.86 22.24
C ASP A 194 -16.70 20.67 20.95
N ALA A 195 -16.84 21.64 20.04
CA ALA A 195 -16.22 21.62 18.71
C ALA A 195 -14.68 21.50 18.74
N ARG A 196 -14.02 21.85 19.85
CA ARG A 196 -12.55 21.76 19.96
C ARG A 196 -12.06 20.32 19.93
N LEU A 197 -12.89 19.38 20.39
CA LEU A 197 -12.52 17.96 20.44
C LEU A 197 -12.23 17.41 19.04
N VAL A 198 -12.95 17.86 18.01
CA VAL A 198 -12.76 17.35 16.64
C VAL A 198 -11.57 17.98 15.90
N SER A 199 -10.92 18.97 16.52
CA SER A 199 -9.70 19.63 16.03
C SER A 199 -8.43 19.17 16.77
N GLU A 200 -8.57 18.42 17.85
CA GLU A 200 -7.45 17.96 18.69
C GLU A 200 -7.04 16.53 18.34
N ASP A 201 -5.76 16.33 18.02
CA ASP A 201 -5.17 14.99 17.80
C ASP A 201 -4.63 14.43 19.12
N SER A 202 -5.53 14.02 20.00
CA SER A 202 -5.16 13.44 21.29
C SER A 202 -6.09 12.29 21.69
N ALA A 203 -5.52 11.30 22.38
CA ALA A 203 -6.27 10.19 22.93
C ALA A 203 -7.37 10.66 23.91
N GLU A 204 -7.13 11.75 24.63
CA GLU A 204 -8.13 12.37 25.50
C GLU A 204 -9.32 12.95 24.73
N ALA A 205 -9.08 13.58 23.57
CA ALA A 205 -10.13 14.09 22.71
C ALA A 205 -10.97 12.94 22.13
N ASP A 206 -10.32 11.90 21.60
CA ASP A 206 -11.00 10.71 21.08
C ASP A 206 -11.87 10.03 22.13
N LYS A 207 -11.34 9.86 23.34
CA LYS A 207 -12.12 9.29 24.45
C LYS A 207 -13.36 10.12 24.78
N LYS A 208 -13.26 11.45 24.76
CA LYS A 208 -14.40 12.35 24.99
C LYS A 208 -15.39 12.31 23.84
N ILE A 209 -14.92 12.21 22.59
CA ILE A 209 -15.76 12.03 21.42
C ILE A 209 -16.54 10.72 21.55
N LEU A 210 -15.89 9.60 21.86
CA LEU A 210 -16.56 8.31 22.07
C LEU A 210 -17.62 8.37 23.18
N ALA A 211 -17.34 9.11 24.25
CA ALA A 211 -18.27 9.25 25.37
C ALA A 211 -19.46 10.22 25.11
N SER A 212 -19.34 11.15 24.14
CA SER A 212 -20.33 12.23 23.91
C SER A 212 -20.90 12.28 22.49
N GLY A 213 -20.34 11.53 21.55
CA GLY A 213 -20.74 11.40 20.15
C GLY A 213 -22.00 10.58 20.01
N VAL A 214 -23.13 11.21 20.33
CA VAL A 214 -24.45 10.62 20.16
C VAL A 214 -24.95 10.92 18.74
N GLY A 215 -25.40 9.88 18.05
CA GLY A 215 -25.86 9.95 16.66
C GLY A 215 -26.44 8.63 16.17
N PRO A 216 -27.48 8.64 15.31
CA PRO A 216 -28.02 7.44 14.71
C PRO A 216 -27.13 6.94 13.55
N GLU A 217 -27.26 5.65 13.23
CA GLU A 217 -26.79 5.11 11.95
C GLU A 217 -27.50 5.83 10.80
N PHE A 218 -26.73 6.22 9.79
CA PHE A 218 -27.21 7.00 8.66
C PHE A 218 -28.27 6.24 7.88
N GLU A 219 -28.11 4.92 7.71
CA GLU A 219 -29.03 4.09 6.94
C GLU A 219 -30.47 4.18 7.46
N GLY A 220 -30.63 4.23 8.78
CA GLY A 220 -31.92 4.34 9.47
C GLY A 220 -32.61 5.69 9.34
N LEU A 221 -31.95 6.70 8.77
CA LEU A 221 -32.56 8.03 8.57
C LEU A 221 -33.57 8.03 7.41
N PRO A 222 -34.65 8.85 7.50
CA PRO A 222 -35.57 9.09 6.40
C PRO A 222 -34.84 9.49 5.11
N LYS A 223 -35.26 8.95 3.96
CA LYS A 223 -34.64 9.19 2.65
C LYS A 223 -34.38 10.67 2.35
N ARG A 224 -35.38 11.53 2.60
CA ARG A 224 -35.25 12.98 2.38
C ARG A 224 -34.12 13.60 3.22
N ILE A 225 -33.93 13.16 4.46
CA ILE A 225 -32.83 13.64 5.32
C ILE A 225 -31.49 13.19 4.75
N LYS A 226 -31.39 11.94 4.29
CA LYS A 226 -30.17 11.42 3.64
C LYS A 226 -29.81 12.23 2.38
N GLU A 227 -30.80 12.53 1.54
CA GLU A 227 -30.62 13.35 0.34
C GLU A 227 -30.16 14.78 0.65
N GLU A 228 -30.71 15.43 1.69
CA GLU A 228 -30.25 16.76 2.13
C GLU A 228 -28.84 16.73 2.73
N PHE A 229 -28.48 15.68 3.48
CA PHE A 229 -27.10 15.53 3.95
C PHE A 229 -26.12 15.35 2.80
N GLY A 230 -26.47 14.60 1.75
CA GLY A 230 -25.65 14.52 0.53
C GLY A 230 -25.36 15.90 -0.04
N ARG A 231 -26.40 16.70 -0.30
CA ARG A 231 -26.24 18.09 -0.78
C ARG A 231 -25.42 18.97 0.17
N TYR A 232 -25.67 18.86 1.48
CA TYR A 232 -24.94 19.61 2.50
C TYR A 232 -23.43 19.33 2.46
N LEU A 233 -23.02 18.08 2.19
CA LEU A 233 -21.62 17.69 2.06
C LEU A 233 -21.03 18.09 0.71
N GLU A 234 -21.79 17.96 -0.38
CA GLU A 234 -21.37 18.40 -1.72
C GLU A 234 -21.09 19.92 -1.78
N ASP A 235 -21.95 20.76 -1.18
CA ASP A 235 -21.70 22.21 -1.04
C ASP A 235 -20.37 22.50 -0.32
N ARG A 236 -19.92 21.55 0.51
CA ARG A 236 -18.67 21.57 1.26
C ARG A 236 -17.55 20.81 0.55
N GLY A 237 -17.69 20.53 -0.74
CA GLY A 237 -16.74 19.79 -1.57
C GLY A 237 -16.33 18.45 -0.99
N ILE A 238 -17.23 17.84 -0.22
CA ILE A 238 -17.17 16.44 0.19
C ILE A 238 -18.01 15.70 -0.84
N ASP A 239 -17.39 15.43 -1.98
CA ASP A 239 -18.01 14.89 -3.18
C ASP A 239 -17.18 13.74 -3.76
N SER A 240 -17.51 13.29 -4.97
CA SER A 240 -16.77 12.21 -5.65
C SER A 240 -15.33 12.56 -5.98
N THR A 241 -15.00 13.84 -6.17
CA THR A 241 -13.62 14.29 -6.42
C THR A 241 -12.77 14.10 -5.17
N LEU A 242 -13.33 14.45 -4.00
CA LEU A 242 -12.68 14.18 -2.72
C LEU A 242 -12.51 12.68 -2.49
N ALA A 243 -13.56 11.88 -2.74
CA ALA A 243 -13.50 10.42 -2.56
C ALA A 243 -12.41 9.78 -3.43
N GLN A 244 -12.30 10.17 -4.71
CA GLN A 244 -11.25 9.68 -5.59
C GLN A 244 -9.85 10.09 -5.10
N ALA A 245 -9.69 11.36 -4.68
CA ALA A 245 -8.41 11.86 -4.18
C ALA A 245 -7.95 11.12 -2.92
N ILE A 246 -8.88 10.71 -2.03
CA ILE A 246 -8.58 9.89 -0.85
C ILE A 246 -8.06 8.51 -1.28
N ASN A 247 -8.77 7.82 -2.19
CA ASN A 247 -8.38 6.50 -2.68
C ASN A 247 -7.00 6.52 -3.35
N ASP A 248 -6.79 7.44 -4.28
CA ASP A 248 -5.51 7.54 -4.99
C ASP A 248 -4.36 7.87 -4.03
N PHE A 249 -4.58 8.79 -3.07
CA PHE A 249 -3.54 9.20 -2.14
C PHE A 249 -3.16 8.09 -1.18
N ILE A 250 -4.12 7.29 -0.72
CA ILE A 250 -3.83 6.14 0.13
C ILE A 250 -3.03 5.09 -0.62
N LYS A 251 -3.40 4.75 -1.87
CA LYS A 251 -2.59 3.83 -2.70
C LYS A 251 -1.15 4.31 -2.83
N TYR A 252 -0.97 5.60 -3.16
CA TYR A 252 0.34 6.25 -3.23
C TYR A 252 1.12 6.17 -1.90
N LYS A 253 0.48 6.51 -0.79
CA LYS A 253 1.12 6.54 0.53
C LYS A 253 1.49 5.14 1.00
N THR A 254 0.61 4.16 0.83
CA THR A 254 0.82 2.76 1.20
C THR A 254 2.05 2.18 0.49
N GLN A 255 2.16 2.37 -0.83
CA GLN A 255 3.34 1.94 -1.60
C GLN A 255 4.62 2.62 -1.12
N LYS A 256 4.57 3.95 -0.92
CA LYS A 256 5.73 4.73 -0.46
C LYS A 256 6.22 4.27 0.93
N GLU A 257 5.31 3.96 1.83
CA GLU A 257 5.63 3.54 3.20
C GLU A 257 6.10 2.08 3.23
N ALA A 258 5.60 1.20 2.36
CA ALA A 258 6.13 -0.15 2.18
C ALA A 258 7.59 -0.15 1.71
N MET A 259 7.93 0.68 0.72
CA MET A 259 9.31 0.88 0.28
C MET A 259 10.21 1.40 1.41
N GLY A 260 9.74 2.43 2.13
CA GLY A 260 10.45 2.98 3.28
C GLY A 260 10.67 1.97 4.39
N TRP A 261 9.71 1.05 4.60
CA TRP A 261 9.82 -0.04 5.55
C TRP A 261 10.92 -1.03 5.18
N PHE A 262 10.97 -1.52 3.94
CA PHE A 262 12.03 -2.43 3.49
C PHE A 262 13.43 -1.84 3.68
N GLU A 263 13.60 -0.56 3.33
CA GLU A 263 14.86 0.16 3.50
C GLU A 263 15.25 0.31 4.98
N ALA A 264 14.31 0.74 5.83
CA ALA A 264 14.56 0.97 7.24
C ALA A 264 14.90 -0.34 7.98
N VAL A 265 14.14 -1.41 7.72
CA VAL A 265 14.41 -2.72 8.33
C VAL A 265 15.69 -3.32 7.77
N GLY A 266 15.94 -3.21 6.46
CA GLY A 266 17.17 -3.66 5.82
C GLY A 266 18.42 -3.01 6.44
N ALA A 267 18.36 -1.69 6.68
CA ALA A 267 19.42 -0.96 7.35
C ALA A 267 19.61 -1.41 8.82
N PHE A 268 18.51 -1.70 9.53
CA PHE A 268 18.55 -2.15 10.93
C PHE A 268 19.19 -3.53 11.10
N VAL A 269 18.95 -4.47 10.17
CA VAL A 269 19.46 -5.85 10.27
C VAL A 269 20.85 -6.04 9.68
N ALA A 270 21.33 -5.10 8.86
CA ALA A 270 22.65 -5.15 8.24
C ALA A 270 23.81 -4.79 9.20
N THR A 271 23.50 -4.29 10.41
CA THR A 271 24.47 -4.01 11.48
C THR A 271 24.68 -5.20 12.40
#